data_AF-A0AAN8N1C4-F1
#
_entry.id   AF-A0AAN8N1C4-F1
#
_cell.length_a   1.000
_cell.length_b   1.000
_cell.length_c   1.000
_cell.angle_alpha   90.00
_cell.angle_beta   90.00
_cell.angle_gamma   90.00
#
_symmetry.space_group_name_H-M   'P 1'
#
loop_
_entity.id
_entity.type
_entity.pdbx_description
1 polymer ?
#
loop_
_entity_poly.entity_id
_entity_poly.type
_entity_poly.pdbx_seq_one_letter_code
_entity_poly.pdbx_strand_id
1 'polypeptide(L)'
;MATLRIASTSLRRLAASGPLRSLTSTPLPRFAAPITAARGIATTPTKRQTPASSSAPADQKVSSSIRLTEIKDGPVAPEIDLGEELATDWSRSFSGLSQEPFAKEVADVLLQPLDPGDVEIKPDGIIYLPEIKYRRILNRAFGPGGWGLAPRGETQISEKPTGGGMVTREYALVCHGRLVSVARGEQDYFDEFGIPTAMEACKSNAMMRCCKDLGVASELWDPRFIKKWKKENASELFGEHVITKKKKKLWVRKGESLEYPYQVSKFGS
;
A
#
# COMPACT_ATOMS: atom_id res chain seq x y z
N MET A 1 17.81 -65.08 8.33
CA MET A 1 19.04 -65.30 7.54
C MET A 1 18.86 -64.63 6.19
N ALA A 2 19.59 -63.53 5.94
CA ALA A 2 20.05 -63.04 4.63
C ALA A 2 20.51 -61.58 4.81
N THR A 3 21.76 -61.45 5.26
CA THR A 3 22.54 -60.22 5.31
C THR A 3 22.90 -59.76 3.90
N LEU A 4 22.55 -58.52 3.53
CA LEU A 4 23.13 -57.83 2.38
C LEU A 4 24.12 -56.77 2.89
N ARG A 5 25.39 -56.93 2.51
CA ARG A 5 26.49 -55.96 2.68
C ARG A 5 27.04 -55.59 1.29
N ILE A 6 27.80 -54.49 1.24
CA ILE A 6 28.73 -54.02 0.18
C ILE A 6 28.05 -53.05 -0.82
N ALA A 7 28.59 -51.88 -1.21
CA ALA A 7 29.91 -51.25 -1.10
C ALA A 7 29.80 -49.72 -0.94
N SER A 8 30.77 -49.15 -0.22
CA SER A 8 31.10 -47.72 -0.22
C SER A 8 32.02 -47.38 -1.40
N THR A 9 31.63 -46.42 -2.23
CA THR A 9 32.50 -45.85 -3.28
C THR A 9 32.79 -44.39 -2.96
N SER A 10 34.05 -44.11 -2.61
CA SER A 10 34.60 -42.76 -2.46
C SER A 10 34.69 -42.07 -3.83
N LEU A 11 34.06 -40.91 -3.97
CA LEU A 11 34.33 -39.99 -5.06
C LEU A 11 35.18 -38.82 -4.56
N ARG A 12 36.33 -38.67 -5.21
CA ARG A 12 37.39 -37.71 -4.93
C ARG A 12 36.97 -36.28 -5.27
N ARG A 13 37.43 -35.36 -4.43
CA ARG A 13 37.44 -33.91 -4.65
C ARG A 13 38.18 -33.55 -5.94
N LEU A 14 37.58 -32.66 -6.73
CA LEU A 14 38.29 -31.79 -7.65
C LEU A 14 38.02 -30.34 -7.22
N ALA A 15 39.07 -29.71 -6.68
CA ALA A 15 39.10 -28.28 -6.41
C ALA A 15 39.54 -27.58 -7.69
N ALA A 16 38.71 -26.68 -8.23
CA ALA A 16 39.09 -25.75 -9.28
C ALA A 16 38.98 -24.33 -8.71
N SER A 17 40.14 -23.74 -8.43
CA SER A 17 40.30 -22.35 -8.02
C SER A 17 40.57 -21.51 -9.27
N GLY A 18 39.66 -20.60 -9.60
CA GLY A 18 39.82 -19.60 -10.66
C GLY A 18 39.34 -18.23 -10.17
N PRO A 19 40.10 -17.14 -10.39
CA PRO A 19 39.74 -15.82 -9.88
C PRO A 19 38.67 -15.18 -10.77
N LEU A 20 37.52 -14.82 -10.17
CA LEU A 20 36.48 -14.03 -10.83
C LEU A 20 36.85 -12.54 -10.78
N ARG A 21 36.99 -11.96 -11.98
CA ARG A 21 37.26 -10.54 -12.22
C ARG A 21 36.06 -9.67 -11.80
N SER A 22 36.38 -8.61 -11.07
CA SER A 22 35.48 -7.50 -10.74
C SER A 22 35.10 -6.70 -12.00
N LEU A 23 33.80 -6.53 -12.24
CA LEU A 23 33.27 -5.62 -13.25
C LEU A 23 32.78 -4.34 -12.56
N THR A 24 33.56 -3.28 -12.72
CA THR A 24 33.21 -1.89 -12.41
C THR A 24 32.06 -1.40 -13.30
N SER A 25 30.96 -0.97 -12.68
CA SER A 25 29.86 -0.26 -13.34
C SER A 25 30.07 1.26 -13.20
N THR A 26 30.17 1.93 -14.34
CA THR A 26 30.20 3.39 -14.50
C THR A 26 28.77 3.96 -14.51
N PRO A 27 28.49 5.11 -13.84
CA PRO A 27 27.19 5.76 -13.90
C PRO A 27 27.09 6.80 -15.03
N LEU A 28 25.92 6.91 -15.66
CA LEU A 28 25.54 8.00 -16.58
C LEU A 28 24.55 9.00 -15.92
N PRO A 29 24.43 10.26 -16.41
CA PRO A 29 24.00 11.41 -15.62
C PRO A 29 22.61 12.03 -15.94
N ARG A 30 22.02 12.69 -14.92
CA ARG A 30 21.11 13.89 -14.88
C ARG A 30 19.73 13.78 -15.57
N PHE A 31 18.61 14.35 -15.06
CA PHE A 31 18.22 15.76 -14.78
C PHE A 31 17.07 15.80 -13.72
N ALA A 32 17.09 16.59 -12.63
CA ALA A 32 16.68 18.01 -12.43
C ALA A 32 15.15 18.33 -12.29
N ALA A 33 14.66 18.36 -11.03
CA ALA A 33 13.80 19.34 -10.29
C ALA A 33 12.90 20.39 -11.03
N PRO A 34 11.78 20.92 -10.44
CA PRO A 34 11.74 21.46 -9.06
C PRO A 34 10.46 21.34 -8.21
N ILE A 35 10.62 21.78 -6.94
CA ILE A 35 9.72 21.83 -5.78
C ILE A 35 9.24 23.27 -5.54
N THR A 36 7.95 23.50 -5.20
CA THR A 36 7.44 24.54 -4.24
C THR A 36 5.94 24.27 -4.02
N ALA A 37 5.22 24.56 -2.93
CA ALA A 37 5.41 25.43 -1.76
C ALA A 37 4.50 24.97 -0.57
N ALA A 38 4.81 25.47 0.62
CA ALA A 38 4.15 25.19 1.90
C ALA A 38 2.98 26.14 2.22
N ARG A 39 2.10 25.77 3.17
CA ARG A 39 1.51 26.72 4.12
C ARG A 39 0.95 26.06 5.38
N GLY A 40 1.27 26.67 6.53
CA GLY A 40 0.83 26.27 7.86
C GLY A 40 -0.57 26.79 8.22
N ILE A 41 -1.19 26.16 9.20
CA ILE A 41 -2.49 26.52 9.75
C ILE A 41 -2.29 26.96 11.20
N ALA A 42 -2.60 28.23 11.45
CA ALA A 42 -2.82 28.78 12.79
C ALA A 42 -4.33 28.70 13.11
N THR A 43 -4.65 28.28 14.33
CA THR A 43 -6.02 28.08 14.85
C THR A 43 -6.43 29.22 15.78
N THR A 44 -7.56 29.88 15.51
CA THR A 44 -8.41 30.53 16.54
C THR A 44 -9.87 30.57 16.06
N PRO A 45 -10.87 30.48 16.97
CA PRO A 45 -12.26 30.20 16.63
C PRO A 45 -13.11 31.47 16.46
N THR A 46 -14.07 31.46 15.53
CA THR A 46 -15.04 32.54 15.33
C THR A 46 -16.45 32.11 15.75
N LYS A 47 -17.11 33.02 16.46
CA LYS A 47 -18.46 32.95 17.02
C LYS A 47 -19.53 33.27 15.96
N ARG A 48 -20.65 32.56 16.10
CA ARG A 48 -21.97 32.61 15.42
C ARG A 48 -22.55 34.01 15.16
N GLN A 49 -23.15 34.20 13.97
CA GLN A 49 -24.37 35.01 13.74
C GLN A 49 -25.04 34.74 12.37
N THR A 50 -26.37 34.90 12.36
CA THR A 50 -27.44 34.54 11.40
C THR A 50 -27.69 35.59 10.29
N PRO A 51 -28.57 35.34 9.29
CA PRO A 51 -28.43 35.83 7.91
C PRO A 51 -29.24 37.10 7.59
N ALA A 52 -28.81 37.84 6.56
CA ALA A 52 -29.65 38.79 5.84
C ALA A 52 -29.27 38.85 4.36
N SER A 53 -30.30 38.88 3.53
CA SER A 53 -30.34 38.90 2.08
C SER A 53 -30.06 40.29 1.49
N SER A 54 -29.23 40.36 0.43
CA SER A 54 -29.35 41.39 -0.60
C SER A 54 -28.59 40.99 -1.87
N SER A 55 -29.17 41.38 -3.01
CA SER A 55 -28.93 40.96 -4.38
C SER A 55 -27.83 41.71 -5.14
N ALA A 56 -27.24 40.99 -6.12
CA ALA A 56 -26.61 41.44 -7.37
C ALA A 56 -25.10 41.83 -7.34
N PRO A 57 -24.41 41.95 -8.49
CA PRO A 57 -23.74 40.83 -9.18
C PRO A 57 -22.27 41.14 -9.52
N ALA A 58 -21.33 40.20 -9.33
CA ALA A 58 -20.03 40.23 -10.00
C ALA A 58 -19.23 38.95 -9.78
N ASP A 59 -18.54 38.53 -10.83
CA ASP A 59 -17.37 37.65 -10.87
C ASP A 59 -17.56 36.21 -10.40
N GLN A 60 -17.94 35.37 -11.37
CA GLN A 60 -17.63 33.94 -11.34
C GLN A 60 -16.11 33.76 -11.29
N LYS A 61 -15.61 33.67 -10.07
CA LYS A 61 -14.33 33.07 -9.75
C LYS A 61 -14.31 31.69 -10.39
N VAL A 62 -13.37 31.48 -11.30
CA VAL A 62 -13.07 30.20 -11.95
C VAL A 62 -12.99 29.13 -10.87
N SER A 63 -14.05 28.33 -10.76
CA SER A 63 -14.01 27.08 -10.04
C SER A 63 -13.06 26.21 -10.83
N SER A 64 -11.84 26.01 -10.33
CA SER A 64 -10.91 25.03 -10.86
C SER A 64 -11.55 23.66 -10.68
N SER A 65 -12.37 23.27 -11.67
CA SER A 65 -13.05 22.00 -11.72
C SER A 65 -11.99 20.92 -11.81
N ILE A 66 -11.87 20.13 -10.74
CA ILE A 66 -11.22 18.84 -10.80
C ILE A 66 -11.97 18.06 -11.87
N ARG A 67 -11.30 17.73 -12.98
CA ARG A 67 -11.88 16.85 -13.99
C ARG A 67 -11.89 15.45 -13.40
N LEU A 68 -13.09 14.95 -13.11
CA LEU A 68 -13.31 13.58 -12.73
C LEU A 68 -13.70 12.82 -14.00
N THR A 69 -12.78 11.98 -14.47
CA THR A 69 -12.99 11.12 -15.61
C THR A 69 -13.26 9.72 -15.07
N GLU A 70 -14.46 9.19 -15.34
CA GLU A 70 -14.83 7.83 -14.96
C GLU A 70 -14.52 6.88 -16.12
N ILE A 71 -13.76 5.82 -15.84
CA ILE A 71 -13.58 4.74 -16.81
C ILE A 71 -14.79 3.83 -16.70
N LYS A 72 -15.47 3.58 -17.83
CA LYS A 72 -16.55 2.59 -17.93
C LYS A 72 -16.00 1.15 -17.89
N ASP A 73 -15.24 0.84 -16.86
CA ASP A 73 -14.69 -0.48 -16.54
C ASP A 73 -15.45 -1.15 -15.38
N GLY A 74 -16.61 -0.58 -15.04
CA GLY A 74 -17.55 -1.15 -14.10
C GLY A 74 -18.11 -2.48 -14.61
N PRO A 75 -18.54 -3.37 -13.69
CA PRO A 75 -19.20 -4.61 -14.06
C PRO A 75 -20.50 -4.30 -14.83
N VAL A 76 -20.58 -4.82 -16.06
CA VAL A 76 -21.76 -4.70 -16.92
C VAL A 76 -22.87 -5.56 -16.33
N ALA A 77 -24.03 -4.98 -16.07
CA ALA A 77 -25.19 -5.75 -15.61
C ALA A 77 -25.55 -6.80 -16.69
N PRO A 78 -25.67 -8.10 -16.34
CA PRO A 78 -26.08 -9.10 -17.32
C PRO A 78 -27.54 -8.84 -17.72
N GLU A 79 -27.81 -8.59 -19.00
CA GLU A 79 -29.17 -8.51 -19.57
C GLU A 79 -29.80 -9.90 -19.80
N ILE A 80 -29.28 -10.96 -19.20
CA ILE A 80 -29.67 -12.34 -19.52
C ILE A 80 -30.19 -13.05 -18.27
N ASP A 81 -31.51 -13.24 -18.24
CA ASP A 81 -32.24 -14.11 -17.32
C ASP A 81 -32.03 -15.58 -17.75
N LEU A 82 -30.97 -16.20 -17.24
CA LEU A 82 -30.73 -17.64 -17.34
C LEU A 82 -30.83 -18.22 -15.93
N GLY A 83 -31.85 -19.06 -15.72
CA GLY A 83 -32.34 -19.54 -14.44
C GLY A 83 -31.31 -20.17 -13.49
N GLU A 84 -31.59 -19.99 -12.20
CA GLU A 84 -31.25 -20.84 -11.03
C GLU A 84 -29.95 -21.67 -11.08
N GLU A 85 -28.81 -21.00 -11.19
CA GLU A 85 -27.56 -21.23 -10.41
C GLU A 85 -26.56 -20.08 -10.71
N LEU A 86 -27.07 -18.85 -10.71
CA LEU A 86 -26.30 -17.66 -11.09
C LEU A 86 -25.05 -17.50 -10.22
N ALA A 87 -23.89 -17.56 -10.86
CA ALA A 87 -22.61 -17.15 -10.27
C ALA A 87 -22.80 -15.83 -9.54
N THR A 88 -22.44 -15.79 -8.25
CA THR A 88 -22.68 -14.61 -7.41
C THR A 88 -22.00 -13.38 -8.01
N ASP A 89 -22.80 -12.34 -8.31
CA ASP A 89 -22.27 -11.05 -8.76
C ASP A 89 -21.64 -10.29 -7.58
N TRP A 90 -20.33 -10.46 -7.42
CA TRP A 90 -19.54 -9.81 -6.37
C TRP A 90 -19.47 -8.29 -6.48
N SER A 91 -19.93 -7.68 -7.58
CA SER A 91 -19.94 -6.23 -7.71
C SER A 91 -20.97 -5.54 -6.80
N ARG A 92 -22.02 -6.27 -6.42
CA ARG A 92 -23.16 -5.77 -5.64
C ARG A 92 -23.54 -6.67 -4.47
N SER A 93 -23.20 -7.96 -4.53
CA SER A 93 -23.59 -8.96 -3.54
C SER A 93 -22.93 -8.76 -2.17
N PHE A 94 -23.66 -9.15 -1.12
CA PHE A 94 -23.19 -9.30 0.25
C PHE A 94 -23.19 -10.77 0.71
N SER A 95 -23.21 -11.72 -0.24
CA SER A 95 -23.24 -13.16 0.04
C SER A 95 -22.10 -13.60 0.97
N GLY A 96 -22.41 -14.42 1.97
CA GLY A 96 -21.43 -14.95 2.92
C GLY A 96 -21.03 -14.00 4.06
N LEU A 97 -21.39 -12.70 3.99
CA LEU A 97 -20.95 -11.73 4.99
C LEU A 97 -21.56 -12.05 6.36
N SER A 98 -20.70 -12.16 7.38
CA SER A 98 -21.10 -12.42 8.76
C SER A 98 -21.94 -13.70 8.98
N GLN A 99 -21.90 -14.67 8.06
CA GLN A 99 -22.66 -15.91 8.20
C GLN A 99 -22.06 -16.84 9.26
N GLU A 100 -20.74 -17.02 9.25
CA GLU A 100 -20.01 -17.86 10.21
C GLU A 100 -18.53 -17.46 10.30
N PRO A 101 -17.83 -17.75 11.41
CA PRO A 101 -16.39 -17.55 11.51
C PRO A 101 -15.62 -18.47 10.54
N PHE A 102 -14.37 -18.11 10.23
CA PHE A 102 -13.45 -19.03 9.56
C PHE A 102 -13.01 -20.17 10.51
N ALA A 103 -12.56 -21.28 9.93
CA ALA A 103 -11.97 -22.38 10.69
C ALA A 103 -10.82 -21.89 11.57
N LYS A 104 -10.61 -22.55 12.72
CA LYS A 104 -9.65 -22.13 13.73
C LYS A 104 -8.23 -22.00 13.17
N GLU A 105 -7.84 -22.89 12.28
CA GLU A 105 -6.52 -22.91 11.63
C GLU A 105 -6.29 -21.65 10.78
N VAL A 106 -7.35 -21.18 10.12
CA VAL A 106 -7.32 -19.93 9.33
C VAL A 106 -7.21 -18.73 10.27
N ALA A 107 -8.03 -18.70 11.33
CA ALA A 107 -8.00 -17.63 12.32
C ALA A 107 -6.64 -17.52 13.02
N ASP A 108 -6.03 -18.66 13.37
CA ASP A 108 -4.70 -18.72 14.00
C ASP A 108 -3.61 -18.12 13.08
N VAL A 109 -3.72 -18.28 11.75
CA VAL A 109 -2.80 -17.66 10.78
C VAL A 109 -3.06 -16.16 10.63
N LEU A 110 -4.32 -15.73 10.53
CA LEU A 110 -4.70 -14.33 10.33
C LEU A 110 -4.35 -13.45 11.53
N LEU A 111 -4.51 -13.99 12.74
CA LEU A 111 -4.26 -13.31 14.01
C LEU A 111 -2.82 -13.49 14.52
N GLN A 112 -1.95 -14.11 13.74
CA GLN A 112 -0.55 -14.29 14.11
C GLN A 112 0.14 -12.93 14.29
N PRO A 113 0.89 -12.71 15.39
CA PRO A 113 1.71 -11.52 15.56
C PRO A 113 2.69 -11.33 14.40
N LEU A 114 2.92 -10.08 14.00
CA LEU A 114 3.88 -9.75 12.97
C LEU A 114 5.31 -9.96 13.47
N ASP A 115 6.17 -10.40 12.56
CA ASP A 115 7.61 -10.30 12.76
C ASP A 115 8.00 -8.80 12.74
N PRO A 116 8.63 -8.26 13.81
CA PRO A 116 9.12 -6.88 13.80
C PRO A 116 10.06 -6.58 12.63
N GLY A 117 10.74 -7.61 12.10
CA GLY A 117 11.62 -7.53 10.94
C GLY A 117 10.90 -7.27 9.61
N ASP A 118 9.60 -7.54 9.54
CA ASP A 118 8.79 -7.35 8.33
C ASP A 118 8.11 -5.98 8.28
N VAL A 119 8.13 -5.24 9.39
CA VAL A 119 7.54 -3.90 9.49
C VAL A 119 8.55 -2.87 8.98
N GLU A 120 8.07 -1.97 8.13
CA GLU A 120 8.86 -0.87 7.58
C GLU A 120 8.37 0.47 8.12
N ILE A 121 9.20 1.51 8.00
CA ILE A 121 8.87 2.86 8.43
C ILE A 121 9.11 3.86 7.30
N LYS A 122 8.12 4.71 7.05
CA LYS A 122 8.25 5.83 6.13
C LYS A 122 9.05 6.97 6.78
N PRO A 123 9.66 7.89 6.00
CA PRO A 123 10.41 9.02 6.54
C PRO A 123 9.58 9.99 7.41
N ASP A 124 8.25 9.99 7.26
CA ASP A 124 7.30 10.73 8.11
C ASP A 124 7.04 10.05 9.47
N GLY A 125 7.53 8.83 9.66
CA GLY A 125 7.37 8.03 10.86
C GLY A 125 6.16 7.12 10.85
N ILE A 126 5.42 6.99 9.75
CA ILE A 126 4.32 6.02 9.66
C ILE A 126 4.92 4.63 9.45
N ILE A 127 4.60 3.69 10.35
CA ILE A 127 4.98 2.29 10.17
C ILE A 127 3.97 1.59 9.28
N TYR A 128 4.42 0.63 8.48
CA TYR A 128 3.58 -0.11 7.57
C TYR A 128 4.14 -1.51 7.34
N LEU A 129 3.26 -2.43 6.93
CA LEU A 129 3.65 -3.75 6.46
C LEU A 129 3.64 -3.72 4.92
N PRO A 130 4.69 -4.19 4.23
CA PRO A 130 4.71 -4.23 2.77
C PRO A 130 3.58 -5.11 2.19
N GLU A 131 3.02 -4.70 1.05
CA GLU A 131 1.86 -5.36 0.40
C GLU A 131 2.03 -6.86 0.19
N ILE A 132 3.25 -7.28 -0.18
CA ILE A 132 3.58 -8.68 -0.41
C ILE A 132 3.36 -9.55 0.84
N LYS A 133 3.53 -8.98 2.05
CA LYS A 133 3.35 -9.71 3.30
C LYS A 133 1.87 -10.01 3.55
N TYR A 134 0.97 -9.07 3.26
CA TYR A 134 -0.47 -9.34 3.29
C TYR A 134 -0.85 -10.47 2.33
N ARG A 135 -0.38 -10.45 1.09
CA ARG A 135 -0.65 -11.53 0.11
C ARG A 135 -0.15 -12.89 0.61
N ARG A 136 1.03 -12.93 1.23
CA ARG A 136 1.58 -14.16 1.83
C ARG A 136 0.72 -14.67 2.99
N ILE A 137 0.21 -13.77 3.84
CA ILE A 137 -0.70 -14.13 4.94
C ILE A 137 -2.01 -14.69 4.36
N LEU A 138 -2.62 -14.03 3.37
CA LEU A 138 -3.82 -14.52 2.70
C LEU A 138 -3.61 -15.88 2.02
N ASN A 139 -2.48 -16.07 1.33
CA ASN A 139 -2.15 -17.35 0.71
C ASN A 139 -1.92 -18.46 1.75
N ARG A 140 -1.33 -18.15 2.91
CA ARG A 140 -1.16 -19.11 4.01
C ARG A 140 -2.49 -19.46 4.68
N ALA A 141 -3.37 -18.47 4.84
CA ALA A 141 -4.65 -18.62 5.53
C ALA A 141 -5.70 -19.32 4.65
N PHE A 142 -5.84 -18.91 3.39
CA PHE A 142 -6.92 -19.36 2.51
C PHE A 142 -6.46 -20.28 1.37
N GLY A 143 -5.14 -20.32 1.09
CA GLY A 143 -4.58 -20.99 -0.08
C GLY A 143 -4.62 -20.11 -1.34
N PRO A 144 -3.67 -20.29 -2.28
CA PRO A 144 -3.76 -19.69 -3.61
C PRO A 144 -5.08 -20.07 -4.31
N GLY A 145 -5.80 -19.08 -4.83
CA GLY A 145 -7.14 -19.29 -5.43
C GLY A 145 -8.28 -19.33 -4.41
N GLY A 146 -8.00 -19.41 -3.11
CA GLY A 146 -9.01 -19.38 -2.04
C GLY A 146 -9.46 -17.97 -1.64
N TRP A 147 -8.90 -16.92 -2.24
CA TRP A 147 -9.28 -15.53 -2.00
C TRP A 147 -9.10 -14.67 -3.25
N GLY A 148 -9.80 -13.55 -3.32
CA GLY A 148 -9.70 -12.61 -4.43
C GLY A 148 -10.30 -11.24 -4.12
N LEU A 149 -9.95 -10.25 -4.93
CA LEU A 149 -10.60 -8.94 -4.92
C LEU A 149 -11.54 -8.83 -6.11
N ALA A 150 -12.82 -8.61 -5.81
CA ALA A 150 -13.82 -8.26 -6.81
C ALA A 150 -13.89 -6.72 -6.93
N PRO A 151 -13.70 -6.16 -8.13
CA PRO A 151 -13.91 -4.74 -8.35
C PRO A 151 -15.38 -4.36 -8.13
N ARG A 152 -15.62 -3.26 -7.42
CA ARG A 152 -16.94 -2.68 -7.21
C ARG A 152 -16.95 -1.25 -7.74
N GLY A 153 -18.02 -0.93 -8.48
CA GLY A 153 -18.14 0.35 -9.17
C GLY A 153 -17.10 0.57 -10.27
N GLU A 154 -17.16 1.76 -10.84
CA GLU A 154 -16.26 2.24 -11.88
C GLU A 154 -14.96 2.79 -11.28
N THR A 155 -13.87 2.72 -12.05
CA THR A 155 -12.63 3.39 -11.68
C THR A 155 -12.79 4.90 -11.88
N GLN A 156 -12.60 5.65 -10.80
CA GLN A 156 -12.68 7.11 -10.80
C GLN A 156 -11.28 7.70 -10.89
N ILE A 157 -11.02 8.51 -11.91
CA ILE A 157 -9.74 9.19 -12.12
C ILE A 157 -9.96 10.68 -11.96
N SER A 158 -9.27 11.27 -10.99
CA SER A 158 -9.31 12.71 -10.74
C SER A 158 -8.02 13.35 -11.22
N GLU A 159 -8.12 14.43 -12.00
CA GLU A 159 -6.97 15.20 -12.48
C GLU A 159 -6.79 16.47 -11.65
N LYS A 160 -5.55 16.76 -11.24
CA LYS A 160 -5.18 18.00 -10.54
C LYS A 160 -4.83 19.08 -11.58
N PRO A 161 -5.20 20.36 -11.37
CA PRO A 161 -4.85 21.45 -12.32
C PRO A 161 -3.36 21.62 -12.56
N THR A 162 -2.52 21.15 -11.64
CA THR A 162 -1.06 21.24 -11.67
C THR A 162 -0.38 20.04 -12.34
N GLY A 163 -1.16 19.16 -12.96
CA GLY A 163 -0.69 17.88 -13.48
C GLY A 163 -0.78 16.75 -12.43
N GLY A 164 -0.84 15.52 -12.93
CA GLY A 164 -1.11 14.34 -12.13
C GLY A 164 -2.53 14.28 -11.59
N GLY A 165 -2.77 13.37 -10.66
CA GLY A 165 -4.11 13.07 -10.21
C GLY A 165 -4.15 11.91 -9.22
N MET A 166 -5.33 11.34 -9.04
CA MET A 166 -5.56 10.18 -8.19
C MET A 166 -6.55 9.22 -8.85
N VAL A 167 -6.23 7.94 -8.80
CA VAL A 167 -7.11 6.82 -9.16
C VAL A 167 -7.77 6.30 -7.89
N THR A 168 -9.08 6.07 -7.90
CA THR A 168 -9.79 5.43 -6.80
C THR A 168 -10.86 4.47 -7.29
N ARG A 169 -11.05 3.36 -6.56
CA ARG A 169 -12.07 2.36 -6.85
C ARG A 169 -12.41 1.56 -5.59
N GLU A 170 -13.65 1.09 -5.49
CA GLU A 170 -14.06 0.16 -4.44
C GLU A 170 -13.73 -1.29 -4.81
N TYR A 171 -13.32 -2.09 -3.83
CA TYR A 171 -13.10 -3.53 -3.99
C TYR A 171 -13.71 -4.31 -2.84
N ALA A 172 -14.25 -5.49 -3.15
CA ALA A 172 -14.67 -6.48 -2.19
C ALA A 172 -13.60 -7.57 -2.05
N LEU A 173 -13.14 -7.83 -0.83
CA LEU A 173 -12.37 -9.02 -0.52
C LEU A 173 -13.32 -10.20 -0.33
N VAL A 174 -13.10 -11.24 -1.12
CA VAL A 174 -13.83 -12.51 -1.06
C VAL A 174 -12.86 -13.60 -0.66
N CYS A 175 -13.21 -14.39 0.35
CA CYS A 175 -12.42 -15.52 0.84
C CYS A 175 -13.33 -16.75 0.95
N HIS A 176 -12.91 -17.88 0.35
CA HIS A 176 -13.68 -19.13 0.30
C HIS A 176 -15.15 -18.91 -0.11
N GLY A 177 -15.38 -18.09 -1.14
CA GLY A 177 -16.72 -17.82 -1.67
C GLY A 177 -17.61 -16.95 -0.79
N ARG A 178 -17.05 -16.24 0.19
CA ARG A 178 -17.79 -15.34 1.10
C ARG A 178 -17.24 -13.93 1.04
N LEU A 179 -18.12 -12.93 1.04
CA LEU A 179 -17.71 -11.54 1.23
C LEU A 179 -17.14 -11.37 2.64
N VAL A 180 -15.93 -10.81 2.71
CA VAL A 180 -15.24 -10.52 3.96
C VAL A 180 -15.32 -9.05 4.32
N SER A 181 -14.95 -8.19 3.37
CA SER A 181 -14.84 -6.75 3.59
C SER A 181 -14.96 -6.01 2.27
N VAL A 182 -15.39 -4.75 2.34
CA VAL A 182 -15.41 -3.81 1.22
C VAL A 182 -14.59 -2.59 1.61
N ALA A 183 -13.64 -2.22 0.76
CA ALA A 183 -12.84 -1.02 0.97
C ALA A 183 -12.54 -0.31 -0.33
N ARG A 184 -12.41 1.02 -0.26
CA ARG A 184 -11.96 1.86 -1.36
C ARG A 184 -10.43 1.93 -1.38
N GLY A 185 -9.85 1.60 -2.52
CA GLY A 185 -8.45 1.84 -2.81
C GLY A 185 -8.26 3.22 -3.42
N GLU A 186 -7.07 3.79 -3.21
CA GLU A 186 -6.67 5.04 -3.85
C GLU A 186 -5.18 5.04 -4.12
N GLN A 187 -4.77 5.73 -5.19
CA GLN A 187 -3.37 5.94 -5.52
C GLN A 187 -3.19 7.21 -6.35
N ASP A 188 -2.26 8.06 -5.94
CA ASP A 188 -1.82 9.22 -6.72
C ASP A 188 -0.98 8.79 -7.94
N TYR A 189 -1.14 9.51 -9.05
CA TYR A 189 -0.26 9.48 -10.22
C TYR A 189 0.23 10.89 -10.54
N PHE A 190 1.40 10.99 -11.18
CA PHE A 190 2.00 12.28 -11.53
C PHE A 190 1.91 12.60 -13.02
N ASP A 191 1.72 11.57 -13.84
CA ASP A 191 1.65 11.63 -15.30
C ASP A 191 0.61 10.61 -15.79
N GLU A 192 -0.07 10.91 -16.90
CA GLU A 192 -1.15 10.07 -17.45
C GLU A 192 -0.65 8.67 -17.81
N PHE A 193 0.58 8.56 -18.30
CA PHE A 193 1.23 7.26 -18.55
C PHE A 193 1.41 6.42 -17.27
N GLY A 194 1.34 7.04 -16.09
CA GLY A 194 1.38 6.38 -14.78
C GLY A 194 0.04 5.82 -14.29
N ILE A 195 -1.08 6.10 -14.97
CA ILE A 195 -2.41 5.64 -14.57
C ILE A 195 -2.50 4.12 -14.43
N PRO A 196 -1.98 3.27 -15.35
CA PRO A 196 -2.05 1.82 -15.20
C PRO A 196 -1.34 1.31 -13.93
N THR A 197 -0.17 1.85 -13.63
CA THR A 197 0.56 1.55 -12.38
C THR A 197 -0.24 2.00 -11.16
N ALA A 198 -0.89 3.16 -11.24
CA ALA A 198 -1.73 3.67 -10.17
C ALA A 198 -2.98 2.80 -9.95
N MET A 199 -3.56 2.21 -11.00
CA MET A 199 -4.67 1.27 -10.89
C MET A 199 -4.28 0.00 -10.12
N GLU A 200 -3.11 -0.58 -10.41
CA GLU A 200 -2.62 -1.77 -9.69
C GLU A 200 -2.29 -1.48 -8.22
N ALA A 201 -1.73 -0.30 -7.94
CA ALA A 201 -1.48 0.16 -6.58
C ALA A 201 -2.79 0.49 -5.83
N CYS A 202 -3.78 1.08 -6.49
CA CYS A 202 -5.13 1.30 -5.95
C CYS A 202 -5.77 -0.05 -5.51
N LYS A 203 -5.67 -1.08 -6.34
CA LYS A 203 -6.15 -2.43 -6.01
C LYS A 203 -5.43 -3.02 -4.78
N SER A 204 -4.11 -2.92 -4.74
CA SER A 204 -3.31 -3.44 -3.61
C SER A 204 -3.54 -2.64 -2.32
N ASN A 205 -3.80 -1.35 -2.42
CA ASN A 205 -4.23 -0.49 -1.32
C ASN A 205 -5.55 -0.97 -0.70
N ALA A 206 -6.56 -1.22 -1.53
CA ALA A 206 -7.86 -1.73 -1.07
C ALA A 206 -7.73 -3.10 -0.38
N MET A 207 -6.87 -3.98 -0.90
CA MET A 207 -6.58 -5.29 -0.30
C MET A 207 -6.11 -5.16 1.15
N MET A 208 -5.12 -4.29 1.40
CA MET A 208 -4.57 -4.09 2.75
C MET A 208 -5.62 -3.56 3.71
N ARG A 209 -6.48 -2.65 3.25
CA ARG A 209 -7.59 -2.10 4.05
C ARG A 209 -8.59 -3.21 4.42
N CYS A 210 -8.96 -4.07 3.48
CA CYS A 210 -9.83 -5.21 3.75
C CYS A 210 -9.21 -6.23 4.72
N CYS A 211 -7.90 -6.44 4.64
CA CYS A 211 -7.20 -7.38 5.53
C CYS A 211 -7.26 -6.95 7.00
N LYS A 212 -7.49 -5.66 7.28
CA LYS A 212 -7.67 -5.17 8.65
C LYS A 212 -8.90 -5.79 9.33
N ASP A 213 -9.99 -5.98 8.60
CA ASP A 213 -11.23 -6.56 9.14
C ASP A 213 -11.08 -8.07 9.42
N LEU A 214 -10.10 -8.72 8.80
CA LEU A 214 -9.66 -10.09 9.13
C LEU A 214 -8.76 -10.17 10.37
N GLY A 215 -8.34 -9.02 10.92
CA GLY A 215 -7.41 -8.93 12.05
C GLY A 215 -5.92 -8.93 11.67
N VAL A 216 -5.59 -9.03 10.37
CA VAL A 216 -4.20 -9.05 9.89
C VAL A 216 -3.53 -7.71 10.16
N ALA A 217 -2.32 -7.76 10.74
CA ALA A 217 -1.50 -6.58 11.02
C ALA A 217 -2.20 -5.50 11.87
N SER A 218 -3.19 -5.89 12.67
CA SER A 218 -4.00 -4.97 13.49
C SER A 218 -3.15 -4.18 14.50
N GLU A 219 -2.03 -4.74 14.96
CA GLU A 219 -1.09 -4.08 15.87
C GLU A 219 -0.41 -2.83 15.29
N LEU A 220 -0.34 -2.68 13.96
CA LEU A 220 0.20 -1.46 13.33
C LEU A 220 -0.65 -0.23 13.58
N TRP A 221 -1.88 -0.41 14.09
CA TRP A 221 -2.80 0.64 14.48
C TRP A 221 -2.86 0.87 15.99
N ASP A 222 -2.18 0.04 16.80
CA ASP A 222 -2.10 0.23 18.25
C ASP A 222 -1.00 1.26 18.58
N PRO A 223 -1.34 2.43 19.18
CA PRO A 223 -0.36 3.42 19.60
C PRO A 223 0.73 2.88 20.53
N ARG A 224 0.45 1.84 21.32
CA ARG A 224 1.44 1.21 22.22
C ARG A 224 2.44 0.40 21.43
N PHE A 225 1.97 -0.46 20.51
CA PHE A 225 2.83 -1.20 19.60
C PHE A 225 3.71 -0.26 18.77
N ILE A 226 3.13 0.78 18.16
CA ILE A 226 3.87 1.75 17.32
C ILE A 226 5.02 2.38 18.12
N LYS A 227 4.76 2.84 19.35
CA LYS A 227 5.79 3.45 20.21
C LYS A 227 6.89 2.46 20.57
N LYS A 228 6.53 1.24 20.96
CA LYS A 228 7.47 0.17 21.31
C LYS A 228 8.34 -0.20 20.11
N TRP A 229 7.72 -0.49 18.96
CA TRP A 229 8.41 -0.89 17.74
C TRP A 229 9.36 0.21 17.26
N LYS A 230 8.94 1.49 17.26
CA LYS A 230 9.83 2.60 16.89
C LYS A 230 11.05 2.71 17.79
N LYS A 231 10.87 2.56 19.11
CA LYS A 231 11.98 2.60 20.07
C LYS A 231 13.00 1.48 19.82
N GLU A 232 12.51 0.29 19.46
CA GLU A 232 13.33 -0.91 19.28
C GLU A 232 13.97 -0.98 17.89
N ASN A 233 13.26 -0.57 16.82
CA ASN A 233 13.63 -0.84 15.43
C ASN A 233 13.87 0.40 14.55
N ALA A 234 13.54 1.60 15.01
CA ALA A 234 13.72 2.83 14.25
C ALA A 234 14.60 3.86 14.96
N SER A 235 15.16 4.79 14.19
CA SER A 235 15.94 5.93 14.69
C SER A 235 15.56 7.20 13.93
N GLU A 236 15.64 8.33 14.63
CA GLU A 236 15.44 9.63 14.00
C GLU A 236 16.78 10.24 13.62
N LEU A 237 16.92 10.65 12.36
CA LEU A 237 18.10 11.32 11.83
C LEU A 237 17.73 12.71 11.30
N PHE A 238 18.63 13.67 11.45
CA PHE A 238 18.49 14.95 10.77
C PHE A 238 18.95 14.77 9.32
N GLY A 239 18.02 14.79 8.38
CA GLY A 239 18.28 14.76 6.95
C GLY A 239 18.36 16.16 6.36
N GLU A 240 19.37 16.41 5.55
CA GLU A 240 19.48 17.60 4.71
C GLU A 240 19.13 17.24 3.27
N HIS A 241 18.19 17.98 2.68
CA HIS A 241 17.83 17.77 1.29
C HIS A 241 18.98 18.21 0.38
N VAL A 242 19.46 17.34 -0.50
CA VAL A 242 20.67 17.55 -1.32
C VAL A 242 20.60 18.83 -2.16
N ILE A 243 19.44 19.08 -2.80
CA ILE A 243 19.21 20.26 -3.65
C ILE A 243 18.82 21.50 -2.83
N THR A 244 17.73 21.42 -2.05
CA THR A 244 17.17 22.61 -1.37
C THR A 244 17.89 23.00 -0.08
N LYS A 245 18.83 22.18 0.39
CA LYS A 245 19.58 22.34 1.66
C LYS A 245 18.69 22.48 2.90
N LYS A 246 17.38 22.22 2.76
CA LYS A 246 16.43 22.23 3.87
C LYS A 246 16.68 21.02 4.76
N LYS A 247 16.77 21.27 6.07
CA LYS A 247 16.95 20.24 7.09
C LYS A 247 15.59 19.81 7.65
N LYS A 248 15.40 18.51 7.82
CA LYS A 248 14.20 17.93 8.43
C LYS A 248 14.60 16.71 9.26
N LYS A 249 13.90 16.50 10.37
CA LYS A 249 14.01 15.26 11.14
C LYS A 249 13.22 14.16 10.43
N LEU A 250 13.88 13.06 10.09
CA LEU A 250 13.32 11.94 9.33
C LEU A 250 13.49 10.66 10.13
N TRP A 251 12.51 9.76 10.00
CA TRP A 251 12.59 8.42 10.56
C TRP A 251 13.25 7.47 9.56
N VAL A 252 14.14 6.61 10.06
CA VAL A 252 14.72 5.49 9.30
C VAL A 252 14.73 4.24 10.16
N ARG A 253 14.78 3.08 9.52
CA ARG A 253 15.02 1.83 10.21
C ARG A 253 16.44 1.83 10.79
N LYS A 254 16.62 1.23 11.97
CA LYS A 254 17.95 1.14 12.59
C LYS A 254 18.90 0.36 11.70
N GLY A 255 20.09 0.91 11.49
CA GLY A 255 21.11 0.31 10.62
C GLY A 255 21.02 0.77 9.16
N GLU A 256 19.96 1.47 8.76
CA GLU A 256 19.83 2.05 7.42
C GLU A 256 20.21 3.53 7.39
N SER A 257 20.67 3.98 6.23
CA SER A 257 20.98 5.38 5.95
C SER A 257 19.79 6.09 5.31
N LEU A 258 19.77 7.43 5.38
CA LEU A 258 18.81 8.23 4.63
C LEU A 258 18.97 8.00 3.12
N GLU A 259 17.84 7.82 2.44
CA GLU A 259 17.78 7.71 0.98
C GLU A 259 17.71 9.10 0.32
N TYR A 260 18.19 9.19 -0.93
CA TYR A 260 18.00 10.37 -1.77
C TYR A 260 16.51 10.78 -1.83
N PRO A 261 16.16 12.07 -1.73
CA PRO A 261 17.02 13.25 -1.85
C PRO A 261 17.63 13.75 -0.54
N TYR A 262 17.66 12.95 0.52
CA TYR A 262 18.19 13.34 1.83
C TYR A 262 19.53 12.68 2.13
N GLN A 263 20.42 13.44 2.76
CA GLN A 263 21.68 12.94 3.30
C GLN A 263 21.75 13.26 4.80
N VAL A 264 22.47 12.45 5.57
CA VAL A 264 22.66 12.72 7.01
C VAL A 264 23.32 14.08 7.17
N SER A 265 22.62 15.01 7.84
CA SER A 265 23.16 16.33 8.14
C SER A 265 24.28 16.13 9.16
N LYS A 266 25.50 16.51 8.78
CA LYS A 266 26.64 16.58 9.68
C LYS A 266 26.40 17.73 10.66
N PHE A 267 25.62 17.50 11.71
CA PHE A 267 25.73 18.31 12.92
C PHE A 267 26.87 17.72 13.74
N GLY A 268 27.75 18.59 14.22
CA GLY A 268 29.09 18.26 14.74
C GLY A 268 29.15 17.06 15.67
N SER A 269 30.13 16.20 15.39
CA SER A 269 30.83 15.40 16.38
C SER A 269 31.30 16.27 17.54
#